data_AF-A0A183FGD9-F1
#
_entry.id   AF-A0A183FGD9-F1
#
_cell.length_a   1.000
_cell.length_b   1.000
_cell.length_c   1.000
_cell.angle_alpha   90.00
_cell.angle_beta   90.00
_cell.angle_gamma   90.00
#
_symmetry.space_group_name_H-M   'P 1'
#
loop_
_entity.id
_entity.type
_entity.pdbx_description
1 polymer ?
#
loop_
_entity_poly.entity_id
_entity_poly.type
_entity_poly.pdbx_seq_one_letter_code
_entity_poly.pdbx_strand_id
1 'polypeptide(L)'
;MSDARGEQSVPFSKGVSALAWLRNIHLLREVDVSRNRNVDDTVVRNLHTALVTSDSRRSPATESRTKADGCQPPAQKLVMYIFDTSISREVEQEVNDRITLC
;
A
#
# COMPACT_ATOMS: atom_id res chain seq x y z
N MET A 1 18.86 28.36 34.13
CA MET A 1 19.53 27.12 33.69
C MET A 1 18.49 26.27 32.98
N SER A 2 18.87 25.76 31.82
CA SER A 2 18.03 25.38 30.68
C SER A 2 17.21 24.11 30.84
N ASP A 3 16.15 24.06 30.02
CA ASP A 3 15.42 22.93 29.42
C ASP A 3 15.42 21.56 30.12
N ALA A 4 14.20 21.10 30.43
CA ALA A 4 13.83 19.71 30.19
C ALA A 4 12.40 19.71 29.62
N ARG A 5 12.29 19.96 28.30
CA ARG A 5 11.08 19.63 27.54
C ARG A 5 10.90 18.12 27.64
N GLY A 6 9.96 17.69 28.46
CA GLY A 6 9.47 16.33 28.43
C GLY A 6 8.94 16.06 27.02
N GLU A 7 9.66 15.22 26.27
CA GLU A 7 9.19 14.67 25.02
C GLU A 7 7.89 13.92 25.31
N GLN A 8 6.76 14.57 24.99
CA GLN A 8 5.48 13.89 24.90
C GLN A 8 5.59 12.91 23.72
N SER A 9 5.87 11.66 24.06
CA SER A 9 5.64 10.53 23.16
C SER A 9 4.13 10.44 22.91
N VAL A 10 3.69 11.09 21.83
CA VAL A 10 2.35 10.89 21.28
C VAL A 10 2.16 9.39 21.04
N PRO A 11 1.13 8.76 21.63
CA PRO A 11 0.89 7.35 21.42
C PRO A 11 0.53 7.13 19.95
N PHE A 12 1.47 6.58 19.17
CA PHE A 12 1.15 5.97 17.88
C PHE A 12 0.04 4.95 18.13
N SER A 13 -1.12 5.16 17.52
CA SER A 13 -2.26 4.25 17.67
C SER A 13 -1.80 2.84 17.31
N LYS A 14 -1.91 1.92 18.27
CA LYS A 14 -1.50 0.52 18.11
C LYS A 14 -2.26 -0.10 16.93
N GLY A 15 -1.56 -0.24 15.81
CA GLY A 15 -1.92 -1.09 14.69
C GLY A 15 -3.20 -0.71 13.97
N VAL A 16 -3.08 0.12 12.92
CA VAL A 16 -3.98 -0.07 11.78
C VAL A 16 -3.67 -1.48 11.25
N SER A 17 -4.55 -2.43 11.54
CA SER A 17 -4.41 -3.81 11.06
C SER A 17 -4.38 -3.79 9.54
N ALA A 18 -3.48 -4.56 8.93
CA ALA A 18 -3.46 -4.75 7.47
C ALA A 18 -4.85 -5.15 6.92
N LEU A 19 -5.69 -5.80 7.73
CA LEU A 19 -7.08 -6.14 7.40
C LEU A 19 -7.97 -4.92 7.17
N ALA A 20 -7.71 -3.81 7.86
CA ALA A 20 -8.46 -2.57 7.68
C ALA A 20 -8.22 -1.97 6.29
N TRP A 21 -7.00 -2.12 5.75
CA TRP A 21 -6.66 -1.70 4.39
C TRP A 21 -7.38 -2.55 3.34
N LEU A 22 -7.49 -3.85 3.57
CA LEU A 22 -8.15 -4.78 2.64
C LEU A 22 -9.61 -4.39 2.35
N ARG A 23 -10.34 -3.88 3.37
CA ARG A 23 -11.76 -3.51 3.21
C ARG A 23 -11.99 -2.42 2.16
N ASN A 24 -11.10 -1.43 2.09
CA ASN A 24 -11.21 -0.28 1.22
C ASN A 24 -10.03 -0.18 0.24
N ILE A 25 -9.42 -1.31 -0.09
CA ILE A 25 -8.16 -1.36 -0.85
C ILE A 25 -8.23 -0.63 -2.20
N HIS A 26 -9.40 -0.64 -2.83
CA HIS A 26 -9.71 0.04 -4.09
C HIS A 26 -9.75 1.59 -3.98
N LEU A 27 -9.81 2.13 -2.78
CA LEU A 27 -9.76 3.57 -2.49
C LEU A 27 -8.39 4.02 -1.99
N LEU A 28 -7.50 3.08 -1.66
CA LEU A 28 -6.17 3.42 -1.12
C LEU A 28 -5.31 4.01 -2.23
N ARG A 29 -4.84 5.24 -1.99
CA ARG A 29 -3.91 5.96 -2.85
C ARG A 29 -2.57 6.19 -2.17
N GLU A 30 -2.63 6.41 -0.88
CA GLU A 30 -1.48 6.76 -0.05
C GLU A 30 -1.68 6.14 1.34
N VAL A 31 -0.64 5.52 1.87
CA VAL A 31 -0.61 4.98 3.24
C VAL A 31 0.76 5.28 3.85
N ASP A 32 0.78 5.87 5.05
CA ASP A 32 1.99 6.02 5.84
C ASP A 32 2.06 4.91 6.90
N VAL A 33 3.07 4.05 6.79
CA VAL A 33 3.40 3.01 7.78
C VAL A 33 4.74 3.24 8.43
N SER A 34 5.31 4.44 8.27
CA SER A 34 6.59 4.78 8.83
C SER A 34 6.61 4.57 10.34
N ARG A 35 7.70 4.00 10.86
CA ARG A 35 7.90 3.61 12.27
C ARG A 35 7.01 2.46 12.73
N ASN A 36 6.31 1.78 11.82
CA ASN A 36 5.53 0.59 12.15
C ASN A 36 6.33 -0.69 11.89
N ARG A 37 7.04 -1.16 12.92
CA ARG A 37 7.84 -2.39 12.88
C ARG A 37 7.05 -3.67 12.68
N ASN A 38 5.71 -3.62 12.73
CA ASN A 38 4.86 -4.77 12.41
C ASN A 38 4.59 -4.89 10.91
N VAL A 39 5.02 -3.93 10.10
CA VAL A 39 4.92 -4.00 8.64
C VAL A 39 6.25 -4.51 8.10
N ASP A 40 6.21 -5.72 7.58
CA ASP A 40 7.32 -6.41 6.93
C ASP A 40 7.00 -6.69 5.45
N ASP A 41 7.94 -7.32 4.75
CA ASP A 41 7.77 -7.70 3.35
C ASP A 41 6.52 -8.55 3.11
N THR A 42 6.14 -9.40 4.06
CA THR A 42 4.97 -10.27 3.94
C THR A 42 3.69 -9.44 3.88
N VAL A 43 3.59 -8.40 4.71
CA VAL A 43 2.46 -7.47 4.69
C VAL A 43 2.38 -6.75 3.34
N VAL A 44 3.51 -6.27 2.82
CA VAL A 44 3.57 -5.57 1.53
C VAL A 44 3.16 -6.49 0.36
N ARG A 45 3.65 -7.74 0.32
CA ARG A 45 3.27 -8.74 -0.70
C ARG A 45 1.78 -9.10 -0.62
N ASN A 46 1.25 -9.26 0.58
CA ASN A 46 -0.18 -9.53 0.77
C ASN A 46 -1.04 -8.37 0.29
N LEU A 47 -0.62 -7.13 0.57
CA LEU A 47 -1.29 -5.92 0.10
C LEU A 47 -1.25 -5.81 -1.42
N HIS A 48 -0.11 -6.10 -2.04
CA HIS A 48 0.05 -6.16 -3.49
C HIS A 48 -0.88 -7.19 -4.13
N THR A 49 -0.91 -8.41 -3.59
CA THR A 49 -1.81 -9.48 -4.04
C THR A 49 -3.28 -9.04 -3.94
N ALA A 50 -3.65 -8.38 -2.85
CA ALA A 50 -5.00 -7.87 -2.67
C ALA A 50 -5.34 -6.75 -3.67
N LEU A 51 -4.40 -5.84 -4.00
CA LEU A 51 -4.58 -4.83 -5.03
C LEU A 51 -4.82 -5.47 -6.41
N VAL A 52 -3.95 -6.39 -6.82
CA VAL A 52 -4.05 -7.11 -8.10
C VAL A 52 -5.38 -7.87 -8.21
N THR A 53 -5.77 -8.61 -7.16
CA THR A 53 -7.02 -9.39 -7.16
C THR A 53 -8.28 -8.52 -7.07
N SER A 54 -8.21 -7.32 -6.48
CA SER A 54 -9.32 -6.38 -6.43
C SER A 54 -9.62 -5.75 -7.81
N ASP A 55 -8.57 -5.46 -8.58
CA ASP A 55 -8.70 -4.94 -9.95
C ASP A 55 -9.25 -5.98 -10.93
N SER A 56 -8.80 -7.23 -10.83
CA SER A 56 -9.34 -8.33 -11.65
C SER A 56 -10.84 -8.56 -11.42
N ARG A 57 -11.34 -8.33 -10.21
CA ARG A 57 -12.79 -8.44 -9.89
C ARG A 57 -13.62 -7.27 -10.42
N ARG A 58 -13.00 -6.12 -10.70
CA ARG A 58 -13.67 -4.93 -11.25
C ARG A 58 -13.72 -4.89 -12.77
N SER A 59 -13.01 -5.78 -13.45
CA SER A 59 -13.18 -5.99 -14.89
C SER A 59 -14.36 -6.93 -15.10
N PRO A 60 -15.57 -6.46 -15.48
CA PRO A 60 -16.59 -7.39 -15.89
C PRO A 60 -16.07 -8.12 -17.13
N ALA A 61 -16.29 -9.44 -17.15
CA ALA A 61 -16.38 -10.19 -18.38
C ALA A 61 -17.38 -9.46 -19.31
N THR A 62 -16.86 -8.60 -20.18
CA THR A 62 -17.62 -8.08 -21.31
C THR A 62 -17.34 -9.05 -22.43
N GLU A 63 -18.24 -10.02 -22.56
CA GLU A 63 -18.40 -10.77 -23.77
C GLU A 63 -18.48 -9.80 -24.97
N SER A 64 -17.84 -10.18 -26.07
CA SER A 64 -18.02 -9.66 -27.43
C SER A 64 -17.12 -8.50 -27.88
N ARG A 65 -16.14 -8.89 -28.71
CA ARG A 65 -15.59 -8.23 -29.92
C ARG A 65 -15.89 -6.73 -30.07
N THR A 66 -14.84 -5.92 -30.16
CA THR A 66 -14.36 -5.27 -31.41
C THR A 66 -13.20 -4.33 -31.04
N LYS A 67 -12.17 -4.28 -31.88
CA LYS A 67 -11.01 -3.37 -31.77
C LYS A 67 -11.43 -1.92 -31.49
N ALA A 68 -10.86 -1.30 -30.47
CA ALA A 68 -10.68 0.14 -30.38
C ALA A 68 -9.53 0.47 -29.41
N ASP A 69 -8.78 1.51 -29.75
CA ASP A 69 -7.55 2.02 -29.16
C ASP A 69 -7.44 2.00 -27.64
N GLY A 70 -6.30 1.48 -27.16
CA GLY A 70 -5.29 2.29 -26.48
C GLY A 70 -5.76 3.42 -25.55
N CYS A 71 -6.41 3.10 -24.44
CA CYS A 71 -6.31 3.88 -23.20
C CYS A 71 -6.95 3.12 -22.04
N GLN A 72 -6.28 2.07 -21.54
CA GLN A 72 -6.54 1.72 -20.14
C GLN A 72 -5.94 2.85 -19.30
N PRO A 73 -6.72 3.52 -18.43
CA PRO A 73 -6.14 4.48 -17.51
C PRO A 73 -5.04 3.78 -16.72
N PRO A 74 -3.89 4.45 -16.47
CA PRO A 74 -2.78 3.82 -15.77
C PRO A 74 -3.32 3.22 -14.46
N ALA A 75 -3.06 1.92 -14.28
CA ALA A 75 -3.43 1.22 -13.07
C ALA A 75 -3.01 2.06 -11.86
N GLN A 76 -3.97 2.32 -10.97
CA GLN A 76 -3.74 3.11 -9.77
C GLN A 76 -2.61 2.49 -8.96
N LYS A 77 -1.47 3.17 -8.83
CA LYS A 77 -0.43 2.77 -7.89
C LYS A 77 -0.74 3.32 -6.49
N LEU A 78 -0.52 2.49 -5.48
CA LEU A 78 -0.55 2.88 -4.07
C LEU A 78 0.82 3.43 -3.68
N VAL A 79 0.87 4.64 -3.13
CA VAL A 79 2.08 5.19 -2.52
C VAL A 79 2.14 4.76 -1.05
N MET A 80 3.27 4.23 -0.62
CA MET A 80 3.44 3.71 0.73
C MET A 80 4.75 4.21 1.34
N TYR A 81 4.65 4.98 2.42
CA TYR A 81 5.81 5.50 3.15
C TYR A 81 6.26 4.48 4.20
N ILE A 82 7.52 4.06 4.13
CA ILE A 82 8.04 2.90 4.86
C ILE A 82 9.26 3.20 5.74
N PHE A 83 9.45 4.47 6.11
CA PHE A 83 10.61 4.88 6.91
C PHE A 83 10.66 4.15 8.26
N ASP A 84 11.82 3.62 8.67
CA ASP A 84 12.00 2.84 9.91
C ASP A 84 11.06 1.61 10.01
N THR A 85 10.96 0.86 8.92
CA THR A 85 10.29 -0.45 8.84
C THR A 85 11.30 -1.56 8.56
N SER A 86 10.87 -2.83 8.63
CA SER A 86 11.69 -3.99 8.28
C SER A 86 11.55 -4.40 6.81
N ILE A 87 11.12 -3.48 5.94
CA ILE A 87 10.88 -3.75 4.53
C ILE A 87 12.21 -3.76 3.76
N SER A 88 12.43 -4.83 2.99
CA SER A 88 13.63 -5.06 2.19
C SER A 88 13.57 -4.36 0.83
N ARG A 89 14.70 -4.26 0.12
CA ARG A 89 14.73 -3.68 -1.24
C ARG A 89 14.27 -4.67 -2.29
N GLU A 90 14.35 -5.95 -1.99
CA GLU A 90 13.92 -7.05 -2.86
C GLU A 90 12.42 -6.94 -3.13
N VAL A 91 11.62 -6.68 -2.08
CA VAL A 91 10.16 -6.55 -2.25
C VAL A 91 9.77 -5.32 -3.07
N GLU A 92 10.57 -4.26 -3.08
CA GLU A 92 10.32 -3.05 -3.89
C GLU A 92 10.18 -3.39 -5.37
N GLN A 93 11.07 -4.25 -5.90
CA GLN A 93 11.02 -4.67 -7.30
C GLN A 93 9.82 -5.56 -7.58
N GLU A 94 9.45 -6.42 -6.63
CA GLU A 94 8.33 -7.34 -6.76
C GLU A 94 6.98 -6.62 -6.84
N VAL A 95 6.81 -5.50 -6.13
CA VAL A 95 5.51 -4.82 -6.01
C VAL A 95 5.38 -3.53 -6.80
N ASN A 96 6.44 -3.08 -7.49
CA ASN A 96 6.52 -1.78 -8.16
C ASN A 96 5.40 -1.56 -9.20
N ASP A 97 4.84 -2.61 -9.79
CA ASP A 97 3.72 -2.47 -10.73
C ASP A 97 2.47 -1.86 -10.07
N ARG A 98 2.21 -2.13 -8.78
CA ARG A 98 1.04 -1.62 -8.05
C ARG A 98 1.33 -0.76 -6.82
N ILE A 99 2.52 -0.84 -6.24
CA ILE A 99 2.89 -0.11 -5.02
C ILE A 99 4.20 0.63 -5.26
N THR A 100 4.24 1.91 -4.90
CA THR A 100 5.45 2.72 -4.83
C THR A 100 5.85 2.84 -3.38
N LEU A 101 6.96 2.21 -3.00
CA LEU A 101 7.54 2.34 -1.66
C LEU A 101 8.39 3.62 -1.61
N CYS A 102 8.21 4.42 -0.56
CA CYS A 102 8.86 5.72 -0.35
C CYS A 102 9.59 5.78 1.00
#